data_AF-A0A433SPW1-F1
#
_entry.id   AF-A0A433SPW1-F1
#
_cell.length_a   1.000
_cell.length_b   1.000
_cell.length_c   1.000
_cell.angle_alpha   90.00
_cell.angle_beta   90.00
_cell.angle_gamma   90.00
#
_symmetry.space_group_name_H-M   'P 1'
#
loop_
_entity.id
_entity.type
_entity.pdbx_description
1 polymer ?
#
loop_
_entity_poly.entity_id
_entity_poly.type
_entity_poly.pdbx_seq_one_letter_code
_entity_poly.pdbx_strand_id
1 'polypeptide(L)'
;FLFRPVELVIYSWIYQNWRVVELPWNNPWVWFAAFLLTDLLYYWFHRISHESNIVWASHQVHHSSEDYNLSTALRQSAMQKYYSMFLYFLMAPFVPTPIFYVHQQFNLLYQFWIHTECIDTVGPLEYILNTPSHHRVHHGRNPYCIDKNYAGTLIIWDRLFNTFQAEGEKVVYGLVHPNTFWNPLYGQAVHYLYILGLVKQHKTVGDKVSAVVKGPGWGPGKPWTGLPGDVPQVEQPVRKYNSDLPLWANAYVVLHFLLVIATSSLVAPYKKEFGFLTGLGFVLFFVYSLTVFGALFDHRKYSSMMEFVRCVVCVAVAHHVRDTALFTLSFAGIVEIIFLASAALWGVLTLLQYNVHMITKKVN
;
A
#
# COMPACT_ATOMS: atom_id res chain seq x y z
N PHE A 1 -11.08 6.52 -1.73
CA PHE A 1 -12.33 7.27 -1.46
C PHE A 1 -13.34 6.51 -0.59
N LEU A 2 -13.33 5.17 -0.51
CA LEU A 2 -14.36 4.41 0.24
C LEU A 2 -14.10 4.25 1.75
N PHE A 3 -12.84 4.29 2.20
CA PHE A 3 -12.48 3.79 3.54
C PHE A 3 -12.62 4.80 4.68
N ARG A 4 -12.21 6.06 4.46
CA ARG A 4 -12.26 7.11 5.50
C ARG A 4 -13.68 7.46 5.96
N PRO A 5 -14.70 7.52 5.08
CA PRO A 5 -16.07 7.77 5.51
C PRO A 5 -16.58 6.72 6.50
N VAL A 6 -16.24 5.44 6.32
CA VAL A 6 -16.68 4.35 7.21
C VAL A 6 -16.12 4.52 8.61
N GLU A 7 -14.79 4.69 8.74
CA GLU A 7 -14.16 4.93 10.05
C GLU A 7 -14.76 6.14 10.75
N LEU A 8 -14.87 7.28 10.05
CA LEU A 8 -15.36 8.51 10.65
C LEU A 8 -16.83 8.42 11.07
N VAL A 9 -17.67 7.77 10.27
CA VAL A 9 -19.09 7.55 10.60
C VAL A 9 -19.22 6.66 11.82
N ILE A 10 -18.51 5.53 11.87
CA ILE A 10 -18.56 4.60 13.02
C ILE A 10 -18.00 5.27 14.27
N TYR A 11 -16.83 5.91 14.18
CA TYR A 11 -16.23 6.65 15.29
C TYR A 11 -17.20 7.70 15.83
N SER A 12 -17.80 8.50 14.94
CA SER A 12 -18.77 9.53 15.32
C SER A 12 -20.00 8.92 15.98
N TRP A 13 -20.52 7.81 15.44
CA TRP A 13 -21.64 7.11 16.04
C TRP A 13 -21.31 6.60 17.45
N ILE A 14 -20.12 6.03 17.67
CA ILE A 14 -19.68 5.62 19.01
C ILE A 14 -19.60 6.83 19.95
N TYR A 15 -18.95 7.92 19.54
CA TYR A 15 -18.85 9.14 20.36
C TYR A 15 -20.23 9.71 20.71
N GLN A 16 -21.17 9.76 19.75
CA GLN A 16 -22.49 10.34 20.00
C GLN A 16 -23.37 9.49 20.94
N ASN A 17 -23.21 8.16 20.92
CA ASN A 17 -24.07 7.26 21.70
C ASN A 17 -23.42 6.73 22.99
N TRP A 18 -22.09 6.70 23.05
CA TRP A 18 -21.33 6.02 24.11
C TRP A 18 -20.23 6.88 24.75
N ARG A 19 -20.17 8.20 24.47
CA ARG A 19 -19.23 9.06 25.19
C ARG A 19 -19.47 9.00 26.69
N VAL A 20 -18.39 8.89 27.45
CA VAL A 20 -18.43 8.93 28.92
C VAL A 20 -18.11 10.31 29.46
N VAL A 21 -17.53 11.18 28.63
CA VAL A 21 -17.14 12.55 29.00
C VAL A 21 -17.32 13.48 27.80
N GLU A 22 -17.68 14.73 28.07
CA GLU A 22 -17.67 15.81 27.10
C GLU A 22 -16.44 16.68 27.32
N LEU A 23 -15.44 16.52 26.45
CA LEU A 23 -14.20 17.28 26.53
C LEU A 23 -14.30 18.58 25.70
N PRO A 24 -14.00 19.75 26.30
CA PRO A 24 -14.14 21.03 25.63
C PRO A 24 -13.09 21.24 24.53
N TRP A 25 -13.55 21.66 23.35
CA TRP A 25 -12.70 21.89 22.18
C TRP A 25 -11.59 22.92 22.40
N ASN A 26 -11.85 23.94 23.21
CA ASN A 26 -10.94 25.05 23.49
C ASN A 26 -9.89 24.73 24.58
N ASN A 27 -9.89 23.52 25.14
CA ASN A 27 -8.93 23.14 26.17
C ASN A 27 -7.67 22.50 25.53
N PRO A 28 -6.49 23.14 25.61
CA PRO A 28 -5.27 22.61 24.99
C PRO A 28 -4.83 21.25 25.55
N TRP A 29 -5.17 20.92 26.79
CA TRP A 29 -4.85 19.62 27.39
C TRP A 29 -5.62 18.47 26.76
N VAL A 30 -6.84 18.73 26.25
CA VAL A 30 -7.61 17.73 25.50
C VAL A 30 -6.89 17.39 24.20
N TRP A 31 -6.35 18.40 23.52
CA TRP A 31 -5.56 18.21 22.30
C TRP A 31 -4.28 17.45 22.57
N PHE A 32 -3.53 17.87 23.59
CA PHE A 32 -2.29 17.19 23.96
C PHE A 32 -2.51 15.72 24.36
N ALA A 33 -3.55 15.43 25.15
CA ALA A 33 -3.92 14.06 25.50
C ALA A 33 -4.36 13.26 24.28
N ALA A 34 -5.15 13.86 23.38
CA ALA A 34 -5.56 13.22 22.13
C ALA A 34 -4.37 12.91 21.22
N PHE A 35 -3.37 13.80 21.14
CA PHE A 35 -2.12 13.55 20.45
C PHE A 35 -1.39 12.32 21.00
N LEU A 36 -1.14 12.29 22.30
CA LEU A 36 -0.44 11.17 22.95
C LEU A 36 -1.19 9.85 22.77
N LEU A 37 -2.52 9.86 22.93
CA LEU A 37 -3.34 8.67 22.76
C LEU A 37 -3.40 8.21 21.30
N THR A 38 -3.49 9.13 20.34
CA THR A 38 -3.45 8.81 18.91
C THR A 38 -2.13 8.13 18.56
N ASP A 39 -1.00 8.71 19.00
CA ASP A 39 0.34 8.20 18.69
C ASP A 39 0.62 6.85 19.38
N LEU A 40 0.13 6.66 20.60
CA LEU A 40 0.20 5.39 21.32
C LEU A 40 -0.62 4.28 20.62
N LEU A 41 -1.84 4.59 20.18
CA LEU A 41 -2.66 3.63 19.44
C LEU A 41 -2.09 3.33 18.06
N TYR A 42 -1.45 4.30 17.41
CA TYR A 42 -0.66 4.07 16.22
C TYR A 42 0.47 3.07 16.51
N TYR A 43 1.27 3.28 17.55
CA TYR A 43 2.34 2.37 17.95
C TYR A 43 1.82 0.93 18.12
N TRP A 44 0.71 0.74 18.85
CA TRP A 44 0.14 -0.60 19.06
C TRP A 44 -0.41 -1.21 17.76
N PHE A 45 -1.09 -0.42 16.94
CA PHE A 45 -1.54 -0.88 15.63
C PHE A 45 -0.36 -1.34 14.78
N HIS A 46 0.70 -0.55 14.75
CA HIS A 46 1.86 -0.80 13.92
C HIS A 46 2.62 -2.04 14.39
N ARG A 47 2.83 -2.17 15.71
CA ARG A 47 3.37 -3.38 16.33
C ARG A 47 2.55 -4.63 16.00
N ILE A 48 1.23 -4.58 16.18
CA ILE A 48 0.33 -5.70 15.82
C ILE A 48 0.43 -6.01 14.32
N SER A 49 0.63 -5.00 13.48
CA SER A 49 0.79 -5.18 12.04
C SER A 49 2.06 -5.93 11.66
N HIS A 50 3.10 -5.92 12.49
CA HIS A 50 4.30 -6.71 12.27
C HIS A 50 4.25 -8.06 13.00
N GLU A 51 3.68 -8.09 14.20
CA GLU A 51 3.65 -9.28 15.06
C GLU A 51 2.43 -10.19 14.80
N SER A 52 1.51 -9.87 13.90
CA SER A 52 0.36 -10.73 13.55
C SER A 52 0.29 -11.00 12.04
N ASN A 53 0.27 -12.28 11.63
CA ASN A 53 0.36 -12.66 10.22
C ASN A 53 -0.76 -12.04 9.37
N ILE A 54 -1.99 -12.09 9.88
CA ILE A 54 -3.16 -11.56 9.17
C ILE A 54 -3.16 -10.03 9.06
N VAL A 55 -2.61 -9.33 10.05
CA VAL A 55 -2.51 -7.86 10.02
C VAL A 55 -1.30 -7.43 9.19
N TRP A 56 -0.20 -8.20 9.24
CA TRP A 56 0.95 -8.07 8.34
C TRP A 56 0.57 -8.21 6.88
N ALA A 57 -0.39 -9.08 6.54
CA ALA A 57 -0.93 -9.16 5.18
C ALA A 57 -1.46 -7.80 4.68
N SER A 58 -1.99 -6.98 5.60
CA SER A 58 -2.47 -5.62 5.32
C SER A 58 -1.39 -4.54 5.37
N HIS A 59 -0.17 -4.87 5.77
CA HIS A 59 0.90 -3.89 5.98
C HIS A 59 2.15 -4.16 5.12
N GLN A 60 2.44 -5.41 4.75
CA GLN A 60 3.60 -5.80 3.95
C GLN A 60 3.71 -5.01 2.63
N VAL A 61 2.58 -4.58 2.04
CA VAL A 61 2.59 -3.74 0.84
C VAL A 61 3.45 -2.49 1.07
N HIS A 62 3.37 -1.89 2.25
CA HIS A 62 4.18 -0.73 2.64
C HIS A 62 5.68 -1.05 2.68
N HIS A 63 6.04 -2.21 3.24
CA HIS A 63 7.42 -2.69 3.33
C HIS A 63 7.95 -3.34 2.05
N SER A 64 7.12 -3.52 1.02
CA SER A 64 7.49 -4.27 -0.17
C SER A 64 8.47 -3.57 -1.11
N SER A 65 8.73 -2.28 -0.90
CA SER A 65 9.65 -1.51 -1.74
C SER A 65 11.11 -1.83 -1.40
N GLU A 66 11.91 -2.19 -2.41
CA GLU A 66 13.36 -2.36 -2.27
C GLU A 66 14.12 -1.02 -2.39
N ASP A 67 13.41 0.05 -2.74
CA ASP A 67 13.87 1.44 -2.67
C ASP A 67 13.20 2.16 -1.50
N TYR A 68 13.95 3.02 -0.81
CA TYR A 68 13.45 3.77 0.33
C TYR A 68 13.49 5.28 0.08
N ASN A 69 12.31 5.86 -0.14
CA ASN A 69 12.15 7.30 -0.40
C ASN A 69 10.72 7.74 -0.05
N LEU A 70 10.40 9.02 -0.25
CA LEU A 70 9.09 9.58 0.12
C LEU A 70 7.90 8.87 -0.54
N SER A 71 8.09 8.23 -1.70
CA SER A 71 7.02 7.44 -2.34
C SER A 71 6.68 6.16 -1.58
N THR A 72 7.60 5.62 -0.78
CA THR A 72 7.36 4.48 0.12
C THR A 72 6.25 4.79 1.12
N ALA A 73 6.18 6.04 1.61
CA ALA A 73 5.09 6.50 2.49
C ALA A 73 3.71 6.37 1.83
N LEU A 74 3.62 6.58 0.52
CA LEU A 74 2.38 6.52 -0.25
C LEU A 74 1.96 5.10 -0.64
N ARG A 75 2.86 4.13 -0.51
CA ARG A 75 2.59 2.72 -0.78
C ARG A 75 1.84 2.10 0.40
N GLN A 76 0.51 2.06 0.33
CA GLN A 76 -0.35 1.58 1.40
C GLN A 76 -1.26 0.45 0.90
N SER A 77 -1.59 -0.51 1.78
CA SER A 77 -2.61 -1.51 1.45
C SER A 77 -4.02 -0.92 1.53
N ALA A 78 -4.93 -1.45 0.71
CA ALA A 78 -6.36 -1.17 0.85
C ALA A 78 -6.94 -1.70 2.18
N MET A 79 -6.32 -2.72 2.78
CA MET A 79 -6.83 -3.38 3.99
C MET A 79 -6.36 -2.74 5.30
N GLN A 80 -5.23 -2.00 5.29
CA GLN A 80 -4.62 -1.45 6.50
C GLN A 80 -5.58 -0.59 7.33
N LYS A 81 -6.45 0.17 6.65
CA LYS A 81 -7.42 1.05 7.33
C LYS A 81 -8.50 0.29 8.09
N TYR A 82 -8.91 -0.88 7.58
CA TYR A 82 -9.91 -1.72 8.25
C TYR A 82 -9.35 -2.38 9.51
N TYR A 83 -8.06 -2.69 9.56
CA TYR A 83 -7.44 -3.19 10.79
C TYR A 83 -7.20 -2.07 11.81
N SER A 84 -6.66 -0.92 11.37
CA SER A 84 -6.34 0.19 12.29
C SER A 84 -7.55 0.86 12.93
N MET A 85 -8.68 0.94 12.24
CA MET A 85 -9.87 1.65 12.76
C MET A 85 -10.37 1.07 14.09
N PHE A 86 -10.25 -0.25 14.30
CA PHE A 86 -10.74 -0.90 15.52
C PHE A 86 -9.98 -0.44 16.78
N LEU A 87 -8.67 -0.19 16.66
CA LEU A 87 -7.89 0.36 17.77
C LEU A 87 -8.26 1.83 18.03
N TYR A 88 -8.47 2.62 16.98
CA TYR A 88 -8.88 4.01 17.14
C TYR A 88 -10.29 4.16 17.74
N PHE A 89 -11.18 3.18 17.57
CA PHE A 89 -12.49 3.19 18.23
C PHE A 89 -12.40 3.15 19.76
N LEU A 90 -11.29 2.69 20.34
CA LEU A 90 -11.06 2.77 21.80
C LEU A 90 -10.99 4.22 22.31
N MET A 91 -10.68 5.19 21.44
CA MET A 91 -10.68 6.61 21.79
C MET A 91 -12.08 7.22 21.76
N ALA A 92 -13.01 6.64 21.00
CA ALA A 92 -14.29 7.25 20.68
C ALA A 92 -15.18 7.55 21.89
N PRO A 93 -15.13 6.81 23.02
CA PRO A 93 -15.86 7.22 24.22
C PRO A 93 -15.33 8.49 24.91
N PHE A 94 -14.11 8.93 24.58
CA PHE A 94 -13.39 9.97 25.32
C PHE A 94 -13.03 11.19 24.45
N VAL A 95 -12.65 10.98 23.19
CA VAL A 95 -12.06 12.02 22.34
C VAL A 95 -13.06 12.48 21.27
N PRO A 96 -13.42 13.78 21.23
CA PRO A 96 -14.31 14.33 20.21
C PRO A 96 -13.86 14.00 18.78
N THR A 97 -14.82 13.60 17.93
CA THR A 97 -14.57 13.19 16.55
C THR A 97 -13.66 14.14 15.76
N PRO A 98 -13.85 15.47 15.80
CA PRO A 98 -12.99 16.36 15.01
C PRO A 98 -11.56 16.45 15.58
N ILE A 99 -11.35 16.31 16.90
CA ILE A 99 -10.02 16.31 17.53
C ILE A 99 -9.28 15.03 17.13
N PHE A 100 -9.95 13.88 17.21
CA PHE A 100 -9.42 12.60 16.74
C PHE A 100 -8.99 12.68 15.27
N TYR A 101 -9.88 13.19 14.40
CA TYR A 101 -9.59 13.26 12.98
C TYR A 101 -8.36 14.11 12.67
N VAL A 102 -8.22 15.26 13.33
CA VAL A 102 -7.06 16.15 13.17
C VAL A 102 -5.75 15.46 13.59
N HIS A 103 -5.73 14.82 14.76
CA HIS A 103 -4.52 14.13 15.24
C HIS A 103 -4.15 12.93 14.37
N GLN A 104 -5.13 12.19 13.85
CA GLN A 104 -4.86 11.11 12.90
C GLN A 104 -4.19 11.66 11.61
N GLN A 105 -4.63 12.81 11.09
CA GLN A 105 -3.98 13.42 9.93
C GLN A 105 -2.58 13.95 10.24
N PHE A 106 -2.37 14.55 11.42
CA PHE A 106 -1.04 15.00 11.83
C PHE A 106 -0.06 13.83 11.99
N ASN A 107 -0.51 12.72 12.60
CA ASN A 107 0.32 11.53 12.73
C ASN A 107 0.68 10.96 11.34
N LEU A 108 -0.27 10.88 10.40
CA LEU A 108 0.00 10.46 9.02
C LEU A 108 0.98 11.42 8.30
N LEU A 109 0.78 12.73 8.44
CA LEU A 109 1.64 13.73 7.82
C LEU A 109 3.06 13.69 8.38
N TYR A 110 3.19 13.51 9.69
CA TYR A 110 4.49 13.36 10.34
C TYR A 110 5.25 12.16 9.77
N GLN A 111 4.57 11.03 9.58
CA GLN A 111 5.23 9.84 9.05
C GLN A 111 5.70 10.00 7.60
N PHE A 112 5.20 10.96 6.84
CA PHE A 112 5.66 11.16 5.47
C PHE A 112 7.16 11.51 5.38
N TRP A 113 7.64 12.47 6.18
CA TRP A 113 8.99 13.01 6.03
C TRP A 113 10.09 12.06 6.51
N ILE A 114 9.77 11.11 7.39
CA ILE A 114 10.74 10.11 7.90
C ILE A 114 11.07 9.01 6.86
N HIS A 115 10.40 8.99 5.71
CA HIS A 115 10.70 8.08 4.60
C HIS A 115 11.79 8.62 3.68
N THR A 116 13.02 8.70 4.18
CA THR A 116 14.16 9.17 3.38
C THR A 116 15.48 8.58 3.83
N GLU A 117 16.39 8.40 2.87
CA GLU A 117 17.80 8.07 3.11
C GLU A 117 18.68 9.33 3.22
N CYS A 118 18.13 10.52 2.92
CA CYS A 118 18.93 11.75 2.81
C CYS A 118 19.28 12.42 4.16
N ILE A 119 18.72 11.94 5.27
CA ILE A 119 18.91 12.52 6.61
C ILE A 119 19.45 11.44 7.52
N ASP A 120 20.73 11.53 7.86
CA ASP A 120 21.40 10.53 8.69
C ASP A 120 20.97 10.64 10.16
N THR A 121 20.98 11.85 10.72
CA THR A 121 20.55 12.11 12.10
C THR A 121 19.94 13.50 12.24
N VAL A 122 19.03 13.65 13.21
CA VAL A 122 18.54 14.96 13.69
C VAL A 122 19.02 15.28 15.11
N GLY A 123 20.06 14.59 15.59
CA GLY A 123 20.72 14.84 16.86
C GLY A 123 19.85 14.46 18.07
N PRO A 124 19.90 15.23 19.18
CA PRO A 124 19.22 14.88 20.43
C PRO A 124 17.69 14.72 20.33
N LEU A 125 17.06 15.22 19.26
CA LEU A 125 15.64 15.00 19.04
C LEU A 125 15.30 13.51 18.87
N GLU A 126 16.27 12.66 18.48
CA GLU A 126 16.13 11.20 18.33
C GLU A 126 15.87 10.46 19.65
N TYR A 127 16.01 11.12 20.79
CA TYR A 127 15.58 10.52 22.05
C TYR A 127 14.06 10.53 22.22
N ILE A 128 13.37 11.45 21.56
CA ILE A 128 11.93 11.71 21.74
C ILE A 128 11.13 11.46 20.46
N LEU A 129 11.67 11.85 19.31
CA LEU A 129 11.00 11.81 18.01
C LEU A 129 11.40 10.56 17.22
N ASN A 130 10.45 10.01 16.46
CA ASN A 130 10.74 9.07 15.40
C ASN A 130 11.38 9.83 14.22
N THR A 131 12.45 9.30 13.64
CA THR A 131 13.30 10.03 12.69
C THR A 131 13.60 9.16 11.47
N PRO A 132 14.15 9.73 10.39
CA PRO A 132 14.50 8.97 9.21
C PRO A 132 15.41 7.77 9.52
N SER A 133 16.36 7.91 10.44
CA SER A 133 17.24 6.80 10.87
C SER A 133 16.48 5.66 11.54
N HIS A 134 15.63 5.99 12.51
CA HIS A 134 14.80 4.99 13.17
C HIS A 134 13.85 4.28 12.19
N HIS A 135 13.26 5.04 11.26
CA HIS A 135 12.30 4.50 10.29
C HIS A 135 12.98 3.70 9.17
N ARG A 136 14.24 4.01 8.82
CA ARG A 136 15.05 3.13 7.95
C ARG A 136 15.21 1.76 8.57
N VAL A 137 15.60 1.68 9.85
CA VAL A 137 15.68 0.39 10.58
C VAL A 137 14.34 -0.32 10.52
N HIS A 138 13.24 0.37 10.78
CA HIS A 138 11.89 -0.21 10.70
C HIS A 138 11.56 -0.84 9.34
N HIS A 139 11.97 -0.18 8.24
CA HIS A 139 11.78 -0.68 6.88
C HIS A 139 12.84 -1.70 6.42
N GLY A 140 13.86 -1.95 7.24
CA GLY A 140 14.95 -2.85 6.91
C GLY A 140 14.56 -4.33 7.01
N ARG A 141 15.11 -5.14 6.11
CA ARG A 141 15.03 -6.61 6.16
C ARG A 141 16.29 -7.26 6.73
N ASN A 142 17.28 -6.47 7.16
CA ASN A 142 18.42 -7.00 7.89
C ASN A 142 17.93 -7.70 9.17
N PRO A 143 18.57 -8.78 9.63
CA PRO A 143 18.12 -9.50 10.83
C PRO A 143 17.98 -8.63 12.09
N TYR A 144 18.83 -7.61 12.27
CA TYR A 144 18.74 -6.70 13.42
C TYR A 144 17.58 -5.69 13.31
N CYS A 145 17.01 -5.50 12.12
CA CYS A 145 15.91 -4.58 11.84
C CYS A 145 14.52 -5.19 12.10
N ILE A 146 14.41 -6.53 12.12
CA ILE A 146 13.11 -7.20 12.21
C ILE A 146 12.46 -6.93 13.56
N ASP A 147 11.17 -6.58 13.50
CA ASP A 147 10.33 -6.30 14.66
C ASP A 147 10.86 -5.17 15.57
N LYS A 148 11.30 -4.06 14.94
CA LYS A 148 11.81 -2.86 15.62
C LYS A 148 11.14 -1.57 15.17
N ASN A 149 11.20 -0.56 16.04
CA ASN A 149 10.86 0.84 15.78
C ASN A 149 9.45 1.07 15.20
N TYR A 150 8.41 0.73 15.97
CA TYR A 150 7.00 0.83 15.54
C TYR A 150 6.37 2.22 15.71
N ALA A 151 7.03 3.16 16.39
CA ALA A 151 6.46 4.48 16.67
C ALA A 151 6.08 5.26 15.41
N GLY A 152 5.01 6.06 15.50
CA GLY A 152 4.63 6.98 14.42
C GLY A 152 5.39 8.30 14.54
N THR A 153 5.13 9.03 15.62
CA THR A 153 5.73 10.33 15.90
C THR A 153 6.73 10.30 17.04
N LEU A 154 6.42 9.64 18.16
CA LEU A 154 7.28 9.64 19.34
C LEU A 154 7.99 8.29 19.52
N ILE A 155 9.31 8.26 19.34
CA ILE A 155 10.13 7.04 19.54
C ILE A 155 10.15 6.57 20.99
N ILE A 156 9.64 7.38 21.92
CA ILE A 156 9.52 7.04 23.35
C ILE A 156 8.73 5.74 23.56
N TRP A 157 7.76 5.43 22.70
CA TRP A 157 6.98 4.19 22.80
C TRP A 157 7.86 2.97 22.57
N ASP A 158 8.72 3.00 21.54
CA ASP A 158 9.68 1.92 21.29
C ASP A 158 10.68 1.73 22.42
N ARG A 159 11.11 2.82 23.06
CA ARG A 159 11.99 2.76 24.24
C ARG A 159 11.26 2.16 25.44
N LEU A 160 10.02 2.59 25.69
CA LEU A 160 9.19 2.12 26.80
C LEU A 160 8.84 0.63 26.69
N PHE A 161 8.54 0.17 25.48
CA PHE A 161 8.11 -1.19 25.20
C PHE A 161 9.23 -2.10 24.67
N ASN A 162 10.48 -1.64 24.74
CA ASN A 162 11.69 -2.38 24.40
C ASN A 162 11.74 -2.90 22.95
N THR A 163 11.24 -2.09 22.00
CA THR A 163 11.28 -2.35 20.56
C THR A 163 12.21 -1.39 19.80
N PHE A 164 12.90 -0.51 20.53
CA PHE A 164 13.88 0.42 19.95
C PHE A 164 15.14 -0.29 19.42
N GLN A 165 15.59 0.10 18.25
CA GLN A 165 16.86 -0.28 17.65
C GLN A 165 17.46 0.92 16.91
N ALA A 166 18.69 1.28 17.27
CA ALA A 166 19.44 2.29 16.53
C ALA A 166 19.92 1.73 15.18
N GLU A 167 20.03 2.60 14.18
CA GLU A 167 20.62 2.24 12.89
C GLU A 167 22.10 1.87 13.05
N GLY A 168 22.51 0.77 12.41
CA GLY A 168 23.82 0.17 12.56
C GLY A 168 24.49 -0.02 11.20
N GLU A 169 24.54 -1.27 10.73
CA GLU A 169 25.02 -1.56 9.38
C GLU A 169 24.08 -0.97 8.31
N LYS A 170 24.55 -0.95 7.05
CA LYS A 170 23.76 -0.46 5.94
C LYS A 170 22.44 -1.22 5.84
N VAL A 171 21.33 -0.49 5.96
CA VAL A 171 19.99 -1.05 5.84
C VAL A 171 19.71 -1.48 4.40
N VAL A 172 19.12 -2.66 4.26
CA VAL A 172 18.59 -3.22 3.01
C VAL A 172 17.08 -3.31 3.15
N TYR A 173 16.35 -2.79 2.16
CA TYR A 173 14.89 -2.67 2.21
C TYR A 173 14.18 -3.78 1.43
N GLY A 174 12.86 -3.79 1.53
CA GLY A 174 11.98 -4.79 0.93
C GLY A 174 11.54 -5.84 1.93
N LEU A 175 10.77 -6.82 1.47
CA LEU A 175 10.38 -7.96 2.31
C LEU A 175 11.58 -8.89 2.54
N VAL A 176 11.56 -9.62 3.66
CA VAL A 176 12.50 -10.75 3.93
C VAL A 176 12.45 -11.78 2.79
N HIS A 177 11.26 -12.02 2.24
CA HIS A 177 11.04 -12.75 1.00
C HIS A 177 10.55 -11.79 -0.07
N PRO A 178 11.43 -11.26 -0.94
CA PRO A 178 11.09 -10.17 -1.85
C PRO A 178 10.02 -10.55 -2.85
N ASN A 179 9.19 -9.58 -3.22
CA ASN A 179 8.25 -9.75 -4.32
C ASN A 179 9.00 -9.79 -5.64
N THR A 180 8.64 -10.74 -6.50
CA THR A 180 9.19 -10.89 -7.86
C THR A 180 8.13 -10.63 -8.92
N PHE A 181 7.30 -9.61 -8.70
CA PHE A 181 6.21 -9.21 -9.59
C PHE A 181 5.83 -7.74 -9.39
N TRP A 182 5.23 -7.12 -10.41
CA TRP A 182 4.75 -5.74 -10.42
C TRP A 182 3.23 -5.61 -10.33
N ASN A 183 2.49 -6.71 -10.34
CA ASN A 183 1.03 -6.70 -10.26
C ASN A 183 0.54 -6.15 -8.90
N PRO A 184 -0.11 -4.97 -8.86
CA PRO A 184 -0.51 -4.33 -7.61
C PRO A 184 -1.66 -5.07 -6.91
N LEU A 185 -2.57 -5.70 -7.66
CA LEU A 185 -3.68 -6.47 -7.09
C LEU A 185 -3.17 -7.76 -6.45
N TYR A 186 -2.25 -8.45 -7.13
CA TYR A 186 -1.61 -9.63 -6.55
C TYR A 186 -0.81 -9.26 -5.30
N GLY A 187 -0.15 -8.09 -5.30
CA GLY A 187 0.50 -7.54 -4.12
C GLY A 187 -0.43 -7.36 -2.91
N GLN A 188 -1.71 -7.04 -3.12
CA GLN A 188 -2.68 -6.96 -2.02
C GLN A 188 -3.12 -8.35 -1.51
N ALA A 189 -3.04 -9.40 -2.32
CA ALA A 189 -3.61 -10.72 -2.02
C ALA A 189 -2.57 -11.79 -1.66
N VAL A 190 -1.31 -11.66 -2.12
CA VAL A 190 -0.30 -12.72 -2.07
C VAL A 190 -0.07 -13.25 -0.65
N HIS A 191 -0.01 -12.37 0.34
CA HIS A 191 0.25 -12.77 1.72
C HIS A 191 -0.97 -13.45 2.37
N TYR A 192 -2.19 -13.03 2.02
CA TYR A 192 -3.40 -13.74 2.44
C TYR A 192 -3.45 -15.15 1.85
N LEU A 193 -3.06 -15.33 0.58
CA LEU A 193 -2.97 -16.65 -0.05
C LEU A 193 -1.89 -17.52 0.61
N TYR A 194 -0.76 -16.92 1.01
CA TYR A 194 0.27 -17.59 1.78
C TYR A 194 -0.28 -18.12 3.12
N ILE A 195 -1.00 -17.29 3.89
CA ILE A 195 -1.66 -17.70 5.14
C ILE A 195 -2.62 -18.86 4.91
N LEU A 196 -3.45 -18.79 3.86
CA LEU A 196 -4.35 -19.91 3.50
C LEU A 196 -3.58 -21.19 3.19
N GLY A 197 -2.40 -21.09 2.58
CA GLY A 197 -1.48 -22.20 2.38
C GLY A 197 -1.01 -22.80 3.71
N LEU A 198 -0.54 -21.98 4.65
CA LEU A 198 -0.13 -22.43 5.99
C LEU A 198 -1.26 -23.13 6.74
N VAL A 199 -2.46 -22.54 6.73
CA VAL A 199 -3.66 -23.13 7.37
C VAL A 199 -3.99 -24.52 6.78
N LYS A 200 -3.80 -24.71 5.46
CA LYS A 200 -4.02 -26.02 4.82
C LYS A 200 -2.94 -27.05 5.17
N GLN A 201 -1.70 -26.60 5.42
CA GLN A 201 -0.58 -27.47 5.78
C GLN A 201 -0.65 -27.99 7.22
N HIS A 202 -1.22 -27.21 8.14
CA HIS A 202 -1.34 -27.60 9.54
C HIS A 202 -2.46 -28.60 9.80
N LYS A 203 -2.20 -29.58 10.69
CA LYS A 203 -3.15 -30.64 11.04
C LYS A 203 -4.11 -30.23 12.15
N THR A 204 -3.61 -29.57 13.20
CA THR A 204 -4.39 -29.23 14.38
C THR A 204 -5.14 -27.90 14.21
N VAL A 205 -6.29 -27.75 14.87
CA VAL A 205 -7.02 -26.47 14.87
C VAL A 205 -6.19 -25.36 15.52
N GLY A 206 -5.45 -25.68 16.59
CA GLY A 206 -4.60 -24.72 17.29
C GLY A 206 -3.48 -24.14 16.40
N ASP A 207 -2.83 -24.98 15.60
CA ASP A 207 -1.79 -24.53 14.66
C ASP A 207 -2.39 -23.72 13.51
N LYS A 208 -3.59 -24.11 13.03
CA LYS A 208 -4.31 -23.34 12.00
C LYS A 208 -4.64 -21.93 12.47
N VAL A 209 -5.17 -21.78 13.69
CA VAL A 209 -5.44 -20.46 14.27
C VAL A 209 -4.13 -19.71 14.48
N SER A 210 -3.10 -20.37 15.02
CA SER A 210 -1.79 -19.77 15.25
C SER A 210 -1.15 -19.23 13.96
N ALA A 211 -1.25 -19.95 12.85
CA ALA A 211 -0.74 -19.50 11.55
C ALA A 211 -1.41 -18.23 11.02
N VAL A 212 -2.63 -17.92 11.48
CA VAL A 212 -3.36 -16.69 11.12
C VAL A 212 -2.99 -15.54 12.08
N VAL A 213 -2.96 -15.81 13.39
CA VAL A 213 -2.91 -14.75 14.40
C VAL A 213 -1.51 -14.39 14.89
N LYS A 214 -0.58 -15.36 14.94
CA LYS A 214 0.80 -15.15 15.40
C LYS A 214 1.65 -14.54 14.29
N GLY A 215 2.87 -14.10 14.58
CA GLY A 215 3.69 -13.35 13.64
C GLY A 215 4.12 -14.16 12.40
N PRO A 216 4.57 -13.50 11.32
CA PRO A 216 4.98 -14.16 10.09
C PRO A 216 6.10 -15.20 10.26
N GLY A 217 6.97 -15.04 11.27
CA GLY A 217 8.04 -16.00 11.60
C GLY A 217 7.59 -17.19 12.45
N TRP A 218 6.32 -17.26 12.86
CA TRP A 218 5.82 -18.31 13.74
C TRP A 218 5.78 -19.69 13.04
N GLY A 219 6.08 -20.74 13.80
CA GLY A 219 5.79 -22.13 13.45
C GLY A 219 5.51 -22.96 14.71
N PRO A 220 5.02 -24.21 14.58
CA PRO A 220 4.72 -25.05 15.74
C PRO A 220 5.92 -25.17 16.70
N GLY A 221 5.70 -24.87 17.97
CA GLY A 221 6.74 -24.86 19.00
C GLY A 221 7.62 -23.59 19.08
N LYS A 222 7.49 -22.63 18.13
CA LYS A 222 8.23 -21.36 18.15
C LYS A 222 7.49 -20.26 18.94
N PRO A 223 8.22 -19.23 19.44
CA PRO A 223 7.63 -18.03 20.04
C PRO A 223 6.72 -17.28 19.06
N TRP A 224 5.94 -16.32 19.58
CA TRP A 224 4.91 -15.59 18.84
C TRP A 224 5.38 -15.01 17.50
N THR A 225 6.57 -14.41 17.45
CA THR A 225 7.14 -13.81 16.22
C THR A 225 8.16 -14.71 15.51
N GLY A 226 8.32 -15.95 15.96
CA GLY A 226 9.40 -16.84 15.49
C GLY A 226 10.68 -16.69 16.31
N LEU A 227 11.78 -17.24 15.80
CA LEU A 227 13.11 -17.09 16.40
C LEU A 227 13.93 -16.09 15.57
N PRO A 228 14.65 -15.14 16.19
CA PRO A 228 15.49 -14.20 15.45
C PRO A 228 16.53 -14.87 14.54
N GLY A 229 17.03 -16.05 14.94
CA GLY A 229 17.98 -16.83 14.13
C GLY A 229 17.38 -17.47 12.87
N ASP A 230 16.05 -17.48 12.72
CA ASP A 230 15.38 -17.97 11.51
C ASP A 230 15.34 -16.89 10.40
N VAL A 231 15.60 -15.62 10.74
CA VAL A 231 15.62 -14.55 9.75
C VAL A 231 16.85 -14.73 8.86
N PRO A 232 16.69 -14.90 7.54
CA PRO A 232 17.81 -15.09 6.64
C PRO A 232 18.72 -13.86 6.63
N GLN A 233 20.02 -14.10 6.56
CA GLN A 233 21.01 -13.04 6.34
C GLN A 233 20.83 -12.45 4.93
N VAL A 234 21.18 -11.18 4.77
CA VAL A 234 21.08 -10.54 3.46
C VAL A 234 22.23 -11.01 2.57
N GLU A 235 21.89 -11.71 1.48
CA GLU A 235 22.85 -12.14 0.47
C GLU A 235 23.44 -10.95 -0.30
N GLN A 236 24.76 -11.01 -0.55
CA GLN A 236 25.50 -9.99 -1.30
C GLN A 236 25.99 -10.56 -2.64
N PRO A 237 25.94 -9.78 -3.74
CA PRO A 237 25.40 -8.41 -3.83
C PRO A 237 23.87 -8.39 -3.76
N VAL A 238 23.30 -7.38 -3.09
CA VAL A 238 21.85 -7.16 -3.07
C VAL A 238 21.35 -6.91 -4.49
N ARG A 239 20.51 -7.82 -5.01
CA ARG A 239 19.85 -7.69 -6.31
C ARG A 239 18.39 -7.31 -6.10
N LYS A 240 17.99 -6.15 -6.63
CA LYS A 240 16.60 -5.69 -6.64
C LYS A 240 15.86 -6.30 -7.83
N TYR A 241 14.59 -6.59 -7.66
CA TYR A 241 13.71 -7.01 -8.73
C TYR A 241 13.49 -5.83 -9.70
N ASN A 242 13.80 -6.05 -10.98
CA ASN A 242 13.63 -5.06 -12.03
C ASN A 242 13.07 -5.74 -13.29
N SER A 243 12.37 -4.97 -14.13
CA SER A 243 11.87 -5.45 -15.42
C SER A 243 12.87 -5.18 -16.53
N ASP A 244 13.12 -6.17 -17.38
CA ASP A 244 14.00 -6.05 -18.55
C ASP A 244 13.23 -5.57 -19.80
N LEU A 245 12.35 -4.59 -19.64
CA LEU A 245 11.60 -4.02 -20.76
C LEU A 245 12.51 -3.18 -21.68
N PRO A 246 12.35 -3.26 -23.02
CA PRO A 246 13.04 -2.37 -23.93
C PRO A 246 12.60 -0.91 -23.71
N LEU A 247 13.49 0.04 -24.03
CA LEU A 247 13.28 1.47 -23.77
C LEU A 247 11.93 2.00 -24.29
N TRP A 248 11.50 1.57 -25.48
CA TRP A 248 10.22 1.99 -26.04
C TRP A 248 9.02 1.53 -25.20
N ALA A 249 9.07 0.33 -24.62
CA ALA A 249 8.00 -0.22 -23.79
C ALA A 249 7.96 0.48 -22.43
N ASN A 250 9.12 0.78 -21.85
CA ASN A 250 9.21 1.61 -20.65
C ASN A 250 8.64 3.02 -20.89
N ALA A 251 9.06 3.68 -21.96
CA ALA A 251 8.53 5.01 -22.33
C ALA A 251 7.02 4.97 -22.58
N TYR A 252 6.53 3.91 -23.22
CA TYR A 252 5.11 3.66 -23.44
C TYR A 252 4.33 3.56 -22.12
N VAL A 253 4.76 2.72 -21.18
CA VAL A 253 4.09 2.55 -19.88
C VAL A 253 4.11 3.86 -19.08
N VAL A 254 5.24 4.57 -19.06
CA VAL A 254 5.35 5.88 -18.40
C VAL A 254 4.37 6.89 -19.01
N LEU A 255 4.30 7.00 -20.34
CA LEU A 255 3.37 7.90 -21.02
C LEU A 255 1.92 7.56 -20.66
N HIS A 256 1.52 6.29 -20.75
CA HIS A 256 0.14 5.88 -20.43
C HIS A 256 -0.19 6.03 -18.94
N PHE A 257 0.77 5.83 -18.04
CA PHE A 257 0.60 6.12 -16.62
C PHE A 257 0.32 7.59 -16.38
N LEU A 258 1.10 8.49 -16.99
CA LEU A 258 0.86 9.95 -16.92
C LEU A 258 -0.49 10.34 -17.51
N LEU A 259 -0.91 9.73 -18.64
CA LEU A 259 -2.23 9.99 -19.24
C LEU A 259 -3.39 9.54 -18.34
N VAL A 260 -3.25 8.41 -17.65
CA VAL A 260 -4.26 7.93 -16.70
C VAL A 260 -4.36 8.89 -15.51
N ILE A 261 -3.23 9.40 -15.00
CA ILE A 261 -3.20 10.42 -13.93
C ILE A 261 -3.83 11.73 -14.39
N ALA A 262 -3.44 12.23 -15.57
CA ALA A 262 -3.95 13.48 -16.12
C ALA A 262 -5.46 13.41 -16.35
N THR A 263 -5.95 12.34 -16.98
CA THR A 263 -7.39 12.09 -17.18
C THR A 263 -8.12 12.03 -15.84
N SER A 264 -7.60 11.30 -14.86
CA SER A 264 -8.22 11.21 -13.52
C SER A 264 -8.31 12.59 -12.84
N SER A 265 -7.30 13.43 -13.03
CA SER A 265 -7.24 14.77 -12.44
C SER A 265 -8.21 15.74 -13.11
N LEU A 266 -8.41 15.63 -14.43
CA LEU A 266 -9.38 16.42 -15.20
C LEU A 266 -10.82 16.01 -14.94
N VAL A 267 -11.06 14.73 -14.66
CA VAL A 267 -12.39 14.17 -14.33
C VAL A 267 -12.78 14.47 -12.87
N ALA A 268 -11.81 14.64 -11.97
CA ALA A 268 -12.05 14.79 -10.54
C ALA A 268 -13.00 15.94 -10.13
N PRO A 269 -13.00 17.13 -10.76
CA PRO A 269 -13.95 18.20 -10.45
C PRO A 269 -15.41 17.82 -10.70
N TYR A 270 -15.66 17.01 -11.74
CA TYR A 270 -16.99 16.59 -12.20
C TYR A 270 -17.53 15.36 -11.47
N LYS A 271 -16.82 14.85 -10.46
CA LYS A 271 -17.19 13.61 -9.75
C LYS A 271 -18.61 13.61 -9.16
N LYS A 272 -19.18 14.79 -8.89
CA LYS A 272 -20.55 14.95 -8.36
C LYS A 272 -21.64 14.77 -9.43
N GLU A 273 -21.27 14.89 -10.69
CA GLU A 273 -22.18 14.75 -11.84
C GLU A 273 -22.31 13.29 -12.29
N PHE A 274 -21.36 12.43 -11.90
CA PHE A 274 -21.41 11.02 -12.22
C PHE A 274 -22.36 10.24 -11.31
N GLY A 275 -23.18 9.39 -11.92
CA GLY A 275 -23.87 8.33 -11.21
C GLY A 275 -22.89 7.31 -10.61
N PHE A 276 -23.36 6.52 -9.64
CA PHE A 276 -22.56 5.50 -8.96
C PHE A 276 -21.85 4.54 -9.92
N LEU A 277 -22.56 4.05 -10.95
CA LEU A 277 -22.02 3.10 -11.93
C LEU A 277 -20.88 3.70 -12.75
N THR A 278 -20.99 4.96 -13.17
CA THR A 278 -19.94 5.68 -13.89
C THR A 278 -18.70 5.86 -13.01
N GLY A 279 -18.91 6.29 -11.75
CA GLY A 279 -17.82 6.40 -10.78
C GLY A 279 -17.11 5.06 -10.52
N LEU A 280 -17.88 3.97 -10.37
CA LEU A 280 -17.33 2.63 -10.23
C LEU A 280 -16.53 2.21 -11.47
N GLY A 281 -17.03 2.51 -12.67
CA GLY A 281 -16.33 2.25 -13.94
C GLY A 281 -14.95 2.92 -14.01
N PHE A 282 -14.85 4.19 -13.61
CA PHE A 282 -13.55 4.88 -13.55
C PHE A 282 -12.58 4.22 -12.56
N VAL A 283 -13.04 3.82 -11.38
CA VAL A 283 -12.22 3.13 -10.38
C VAL A 283 -11.73 1.78 -10.93
N LEU A 284 -12.61 1.00 -11.54
CA LEU A 284 -12.26 -0.29 -12.14
C LEU A 284 -11.28 -0.12 -13.30
N PHE A 285 -11.47 0.89 -14.15
CA PHE A 285 -10.55 1.19 -15.24
C PHE A 285 -9.16 1.60 -14.73
N PHE A 286 -9.09 2.41 -13.67
CA PHE A 286 -7.81 2.80 -13.06
C PHE A 286 -7.08 1.59 -12.47
N VAL A 287 -7.77 0.77 -11.69
CA VAL A 287 -7.22 -0.47 -11.11
C VAL A 287 -6.78 -1.45 -12.22
N TYR A 288 -7.59 -1.60 -13.26
CA TYR A 288 -7.25 -2.42 -14.43
C TYR A 288 -5.99 -1.89 -15.11
N SER A 289 -5.90 -0.57 -15.33
CA SER A 289 -4.72 0.06 -15.95
C SER A 289 -3.42 -0.23 -15.21
N LEU A 290 -3.41 -0.04 -13.88
CA LEU A 290 -2.23 -0.37 -13.07
C LEU A 290 -1.89 -1.87 -13.12
N THR A 291 -2.91 -2.73 -13.21
CA THR A 291 -2.72 -4.18 -13.34
C THR A 291 -2.13 -4.54 -14.70
N VAL A 292 -2.54 -3.87 -15.79
CA VAL A 292 -1.95 -4.08 -17.11
C VAL A 292 -0.48 -3.63 -17.14
N PHE A 293 -0.16 -2.47 -16.56
CA PHE A 293 1.24 -2.02 -16.46
C PHE A 293 2.10 -3.04 -15.70
N GLY A 294 1.61 -3.56 -14.57
CA GLY A 294 2.29 -4.63 -13.85
C GLY A 294 2.46 -5.90 -14.70
N ALA A 295 1.46 -6.27 -15.51
CA ALA A 295 1.55 -7.43 -16.39
C ALA A 295 2.56 -7.24 -17.55
N LEU A 296 2.69 -6.01 -18.07
CA LEU A 296 3.69 -5.65 -19.07
C LEU A 296 5.10 -5.75 -18.48
N PHE A 297 5.33 -5.15 -17.31
CA PHE A 297 6.60 -5.24 -16.57
C PHE A 297 6.97 -6.70 -16.23
N ASP A 298 5.99 -7.52 -15.85
CA ASP A 298 6.18 -8.95 -15.57
C ASP A 298 6.37 -9.84 -16.82
N HIS A 299 6.35 -9.29 -18.04
CA HIS A 299 6.37 -10.03 -19.30
C HIS A 299 5.29 -11.15 -19.38
N ARG A 300 4.10 -10.91 -18.82
CA ARG A 300 3.03 -11.92 -18.84
C ARG A 300 2.55 -12.16 -20.26
N LYS A 301 2.31 -13.43 -20.61
CA LYS A 301 1.85 -13.85 -21.95
C LYS A 301 0.53 -13.22 -22.40
N TYR A 302 -0.29 -12.77 -21.45
CA TYR A 302 -1.60 -12.15 -21.72
C TYR A 302 -1.55 -10.61 -21.65
N SER A 303 -0.39 -10.01 -21.41
CA SER A 303 -0.25 -8.56 -21.20
C SER A 303 -0.65 -7.75 -22.43
N SER A 304 -0.32 -8.21 -23.65
CA SER A 304 -0.69 -7.53 -24.90
C SER A 304 -2.21 -7.48 -25.10
N MET A 305 -2.91 -8.57 -24.80
CA MET A 305 -4.37 -8.65 -24.91
C MET A 305 -5.03 -7.75 -23.87
N MET A 306 -4.51 -7.74 -22.63
CA MET A 306 -5.01 -6.83 -21.60
C MET A 306 -4.84 -5.37 -22.01
N GLU A 307 -3.70 -5.02 -22.59
CA GLU A 307 -3.41 -3.66 -23.03
C GLU A 307 -4.26 -3.23 -24.23
N PHE A 308 -4.49 -4.15 -25.17
CA PHE A 308 -5.44 -3.94 -26.26
C PHE A 308 -6.84 -3.64 -25.73
N VAL A 309 -7.36 -4.48 -24.84
CA VAL A 309 -8.69 -4.29 -24.23
C VAL A 309 -8.77 -2.98 -23.47
N ARG A 310 -7.74 -2.65 -22.67
CA ARG A 310 -7.66 -1.37 -21.95
C ARG A 310 -7.75 -0.19 -22.91
N CYS A 311 -7.05 -0.28 -24.04
CA CYS A 311 -7.05 0.79 -25.02
C CYS A 311 -8.40 0.97 -25.71
N VAL A 312 -9.03 -0.13 -26.15
CA VAL A 312 -10.37 -0.11 -26.76
C VAL A 312 -11.43 0.44 -25.81
N VAL A 313 -11.41 0.02 -24.54
CA VAL A 313 -12.34 0.54 -23.53
C VAL A 313 -12.16 2.05 -23.34
N CYS A 314 -10.92 2.54 -23.29
CA CYS A 314 -10.66 3.97 -23.14
C CYS A 314 -11.15 4.78 -24.36
N VAL A 315 -10.95 4.28 -25.58
CA VAL A 315 -11.45 4.92 -26.80
C VAL A 315 -12.97 4.98 -26.79
N ALA A 316 -13.65 3.87 -26.46
CA ALA A 316 -15.11 3.82 -26.40
C ALA A 316 -15.68 4.82 -25.38
N VAL A 317 -15.05 4.94 -24.21
CA VAL A 317 -15.44 5.91 -23.17
C VAL A 317 -15.15 7.35 -23.62
N ALA A 318 -13.96 7.62 -24.16
CA ALA A 318 -13.58 8.95 -24.62
C ALA A 318 -14.51 9.46 -25.73
N HIS A 319 -14.87 8.58 -26.66
CA HIS A 319 -15.82 8.88 -27.75
C HIS A 319 -17.20 9.26 -27.20
N HIS A 320 -17.75 8.42 -26.30
CA HIS A 320 -19.06 8.69 -25.69
C HIS A 320 -19.09 10.00 -24.89
N VAL A 321 -18.01 10.30 -24.16
CA VAL A 321 -17.91 11.53 -23.37
C VAL A 321 -17.74 12.78 -24.24
N ARG A 322 -17.02 12.68 -25.35
CA ARG A 322 -16.83 13.78 -26.31
C ARG A 322 -18.16 14.31 -26.86
N ASP A 323 -19.11 13.42 -27.12
CA ASP A 323 -20.44 13.78 -27.62
C ASP A 323 -21.29 14.54 -26.58
N THR A 324 -20.92 14.47 -25.29
CA THR A 324 -21.67 15.10 -24.19
C THR A 324 -21.20 16.51 -23.79
N ALA A 325 -20.30 17.14 -24.57
CA ALA A 325 -19.84 18.53 -24.42
C ALA A 325 -19.14 18.90 -23.07
N LEU A 326 -18.91 17.94 -22.17
CA LEU A 326 -18.35 18.17 -20.83
C LEU A 326 -16.84 18.44 -20.80
N PHE A 327 -16.10 18.15 -21.88
CA PHE A 327 -14.65 18.33 -21.95
C PHE A 327 -14.28 19.19 -23.15
N THR A 328 -13.52 20.26 -22.92
CA THR A 328 -12.90 21.09 -23.97
C THR A 328 -12.23 20.21 -25.02
N LEU A 329 -12.59 20.40 -26.29
CA LEU A 329 -12.32 19.53 -27.44
C LEU A 329 -10.85 19.11 -27.70
N SER A 330 -9.84 19.71 -27.05
CA SER A 330 -8.43 19.47 -27.36
C SER A 330 -7.82 18.27 -26.64
N PHE A 331 -8.03 18.10 -25.33
CA PHE A 331 -7.34 17.05 -24.56
C PHE A 331 -7.96 15.66 -24.75
N ALA A 332 -9.30 15.57 -24.70
CA ALA A 332 -10.00 14.29 -24.90
C ALA A 332 -9.71 13.68 -26.28
N GLY A 333 -9.64 14.52 -27.33
CA GLY A 333 -9.26 14.09 -28.67
C GLY A 333 -7.81 13.59 -28.76
N ILE A 334 -6.86 14.23 -28.07
CA ILE A 334 -5.47 13.75 -28.01
C ILE A 334 -5.40 12.39 -27.30
N VAL A 335 -6.09 12.23 -26.17
CA VAL A 335 -6.16 10.94 -25.46
C VAL A 335 -6.77 9.86 -26.35
N GLU A 336 -7.89 10.15 -27.01
CA GLU A 336 -8.55 9.24 -27.95
C GLU A 336 -7.60 8.77 -29.06
N ILE A 337 -6.87 9.69 -29.70
CA ILE A 337 -5.90 9.37 -30.76
C ILE A 337 -4.76 8.49 -30.24
N ILE A 338 -4.16 8.84 -29.09
CA ILE A 338 -3.06 8.06 -28.50
C ILE A 338 -3.52 6.63 -28.17
N PHE A 339 -4.70 6.50 -27.56
CA PHE A 339 -5.26 5.21 -27.19
C PHE A 339 -5.72 4.40 -28.40
N LEU A 340 -6.19 5.04 -29.48
CA LEU A 340 -6.51 4.37 -30.73
C LEU A 340 -5.26 3.82 -31.43
N ALA A 341 -4.19 4.62 -31.52
CA ALA A 341 -2.90 4.16 -32.04
C ALA A 341 -2.33 3.00 -31.20
N SER A 342 -2.48 3.09 -29.88
CA SER A 342 -2.09 2.02 -28.95
C SER A 342 -2.91 0.75 -29.13
N ALA A 343 -4.22 0.86 -29.32
CA ALA A 343 -5.08 -0.28 -29.60
C ALA A 343 -4.65 -0.98 -30.90
N ALA A 344 -4.33 -0.24 -31.95
CA ALA A 344 -3.83 -0.82 -33.20
C ALA A 344 -2.50 -1.58 -32.98
N LEU A 345 -1.53 -0.96 -32.30
CA LEU A 345 -0.24 -1.58 -31.97
C LEU A 345 -0.42 -2.88 -31.17
N TRP A 346 -1.14 -2.82 -30.06
CA TRP A 346 -1.30 -3.98 -29.17
C TRP A 346 -2.21 -5.06 -29.74
N GLY A 347 -3.15 -4.70 -30.63
CA GLY A 347 -3.91 -5.65 -31.42
C GLY A 347 -3.01 -6.49 -32.34
N VAL A 348 -2.11 -5.84 -33.08
CA VAL A 348 -1.13 -6.53 -33.92
C VAL A 348 -0.20 -7.41 -33.09
N LEU A 349 0.37 -6.88 -31.99
CA LEU A 349 1.26 -7.65 -31.11
C LEU A 349 0.56 -8.88 -30.51
N THR A 350 -0.71 -8.76 -30.16
CA THR A 350 -1.51 -9.89 -29.65
C THR A 350 -1.71 -10.98 -30.70
N LEU A 351 -2.00 -10.61 -31.95
CA LEU A 351 -2.13 -11.56 -33.06
C LEU A 351 -0.80 -12.27 -33.35
N LEU A 352 0.32 -11.53 -33.33
CA LEU A 352 1.66 -12.10 -33.53
C LEU A 352 2.01 -13.10 -32.42
N GLN A 353 1.75 -12.77 -31.16
CA GLN A 353 1.99 -13.69 -30.03
C GLN A 353 1.15 -14.96 -30.15
N TYR A 354 -0.13 -14.84 -30.54
CA TYR A 354 -1.00 -15.99 -30.74
C TYR A 354 -0.49 -16.92 -31.85
N ASN A 355 -0.04 -16.35 -32.98
CA ASN A 355 0.52 -17.12 -34.09
C ASN A 355 1.79 -17.89 -33.69
N VAL A 356 2.71 -17.27 -32.95
CA VAL A 356 3.93 -17.94 -32.45
C VAL A 356 3.57 -19.11 -31.53
N HIS A 357 2.59 -18.92 -30.64
CA HIS A 357 2.14 -19.99 -29.73
C HIS A 357 1.49 -21.16 -30.46
N MET A 358 0.72 -20.90 -31.52
CA MET A 358 0.12 -21.95 -32.36
C MET A 358 1.17 -22.74 -33.16
N ILE A 359 2.22 -22.08 -33.64
CA ILE A 359 3.32 -22.74 -34.37
C ILE A 359 4.11 -23.63 -33.41
N THR A 360 4.51 -23.11 -32.25
CA THR A 360 5.27 -23.88 -31.24
C THR A 360 4.51 -25.07 -30.68
N LYS A 361 3.18 -24.99 -30.55
CA LYS A 361 2.32 -26.13 -30.19
C LYS A 361 2.18 -27.21 -31.26
N LYS A 362 2.46 -26.91 -32.54
CA LYS A 362 2.42 -27.89 -33.63
C LYS A 362 3.74 -28.63 -33.84
N VAL A 363 4.82 -28.12 -33.23
CA VAL A 363 6.20 -28.63 -33.40
C VAL A 363 6.62 -29.55 -32.23
N ASN A 364 5.87 -29.54 -31.13
CA ASN A 364 5.94 -30.51 -30.03
C ASN A 364 4.75 -31.45 -30.08
#